data_AF-A0AAJ0G8B1-F1
#
_entry.id   AF-A0AAJ0G8B1-F1
#
_cell.length_a   1.000
_cell.length_b   1.000
_cell.length_c   1.000
_cell.angle_alpha   90.00
_cell.angle_beta   90.00
_cell.angle_gamma   90.00
#
_symmetry.space_group_name_H-M   'P 1'
#
loop_
_entity.id
_entity.type
_entity.pdbx_description
1 polymer ?
#
loop_
_entity_poly.entity_id
_entity_poly.type
_entity_poly.pdbx_seq_one_letter_code
_entity_poly.pdbx_strand_id
1 'polypeptide(L)'
;MATNNAIIVGISGVSSSGKTTLARLLRDIFPNTFILHEDDFYKTDAEIPINHEAGDVADWDCVEAIDLPKFEESLRHIRKVGMPPPDLISKEDKNDVGKVDVDASVIDDLKWKAGRWMFQDVPPVAIIDGFLMYSEDMTEIRGLFDVKLLLKTDFATGKARREARSGYVTIEGWWEDPKGYWEKVVWPNYVKDHAFMFKDGDVEGEVRQDVVDELNVKIMPEGAQGDMTALLKWAYAVLSSALEARSGR
;
A
#
# COMPACT_ATOMS: atom_id res chain seq x y z
N MET A 1 -13.04 -9.42 -24.90
CA MET A 1 -12.90 -9.11 -23.46
C MET A 1 -11.46 -8.72 -23.24
N ALA A 2 -11.16 -7.63 -22.52
CA ALA A 2 -9.77 -7.29 -22.21
C ALA A 2 -9.17 -8.43 -21.38
N THR A 3 -8.03 -8.97 -21.82
CA THR A 3 -7.30 -10.02 -21.09
C THR A 3 -6.66 -9.38 -19.87
N ASN A 4 -7.16 -9.70 -18.67
CA ASN A 4 -6.53 -9.33 -17.41
C ASN A 4 -5.31 -10.24 -17.18
N ASN A 5 -4.13 -9.72 -17.48
CA ASN A 5 -2.86 -10.46 -17.49
C ASN A 5 -2.09 -10.36 -16.15
N ALA A 6 -2.65 -9.68 -15.15
CA ALA A 6 -2.15 -9.62 -13.78
C ALA A 6 -3.32 -9.62 -12.78
N ILE A 7 -3.08 -10.16 -11.59
CA ILE A 7 -3.85 -9.83 -10.39
C ILE A 7 -3.18 -8.64 -9.71
N ILE A 8 -3.91 -7.53 -9.60
CA ILE A 8 -3.41 -6.31 -8.97
C ILE A 8 -3.96 -6.22 -7.54
N VAL A 9 -3.05 -6.22 -6.57
CA VAL A 9 -3.32 -6.20 -5.13
C VAL A 9 -2.91 -4.83 -4.60
N GLY A 10 -3.86 -4.00 -4.20
CA GLY A 10 -3.55 -2.78 -3.44
C GLY A 10 -3.33 -3.12 -1.97
N ILE A 11 -2.25 -2.59 -1.40
CA ILE A 11 -1.98 -2.57 0.04
C ILE A 11 -1.88 -1.11 0.46
N SER A 12 -2.86 -0.66 1.24
CA SER A 12 -2.95 0.73 1.67
C SER A 12 -3.08 0.92 3.17
N GLY A 13 -3.07 2.18 3.59
CA GLY A 13 -3.06 2.62 4.99
C GLY A 13 -2.08 3.76 5.21
N VAL A 14 -2.21 4.45 6.34
CA VAL A 14 -1.37 5.60 6.70
C VAL A 14 0.13 5.28 6.62
N SER A 15 0.94 6.32 6.46
CA SER A 15 2.40 6.22 6.56
C SER A 15 2.84 5.46 7.82
N SER A 16 3.90 4.68 7.73
CA SER A 16 4.44 3.86 8.83
C SER A 16 3.54 2.73 9.39
N SER A 17 2.47 2.33 8.70
CA SER A 17 1.60 1.23 9.13
C SER A 17 2.16 -0.18 8.90
N GLY A 18 3.23 -0.33 8.10
CA GLY A 18 3.87 -1.62 7.78
C GLY A 18 3.56 -2.19 6.39
N LYS A 19 2.97 -1.39 5.49
CA LYS A 19 2.62 -1.78 4.11
C LYS A 19 3.79 -2.39 3.33
N THR A 20 4.91 -1.67 3.23
CA THR A 20 6.12 -2.09 2.50
C THR A 20 6.69 -3.40 3.02
N THR A 21 6.66 -3.59 4.33
CA THR A 21 7.05 -4.85 4.97
C THR A 21 6.16 -6.00 4.51
N LEU A 22 4.85 -5.83 4.60
CA LEU A 22 3.88 -6.83 4.15
C LEU A 22 4.01 -7.13 2.66
N ALA A 23 4.17 -6.10 1.82
CA ALA A 23 4.34 -6.21 0.38
C ALA A 23 5.57 -7.07 0.02
N ARG A 24 6.72 -6.80 0.65
CA ARG A 24 7.96 -7.57 0.46
C ARG A 24 7.82 -9.02 0.92
N LEU A 25 7.20 -9.27 2.08
CA LEU A 25 6.93 -10.62 2.56
C LEU A 25 6.05 -11.41 1.58
N LEU A 26 4.95 -10.81 1.10
CA LEU A 26 4.06 -11.46 0.13
C LEU A 26 4.78 -11.72 -1.20
N ARG A 27 5.56 -10.76 -1.71
CA ARG A 27 6.39 -10.94 -2.92
C ARG A 27 7.35 -12.12 -2.78
N ASP A 28 7.99 -12.25 -1.63
CA ASP A 28 8.95 -13.32 -1.39
C ASP A 28 8.27 -14.69 -1.15
N ILE A 29 6.99 -14.70 -0.79
CA ILE A 29 6.19 -15.91 -0.56
C ILE A 29 5.52 -16.43 -1.84
N PHE A 30 4.88 -15.55 -2.60
CA PHE A 30 4.13 -15.93 -3.79
C PHE A 30 5.04 -15.95 -5.03
N PRO A 31 4.96 -17.00 -5.88
CA PRO A 31 5.70 -17.01 -7.14
C PRO A 31 5.19 -15.94 -8.11
N ASN A 32 6.03 -15.53 -9.07
CA ASN A 32 5.68 -14.57 -10.12
C ASN A 32 5.04 -13.28 -9.58
N THR A 33 5.60 -12.75 -8.49
CA THR A 33 5.09 -11.56 -7.80
C THR A 33 6.11 -10.43 -7.86
N PHE A 34 5.64 -9.21 -8.12
CA PHE A 34 6.46 -7.99 -8.07
C PHE A 34 5.73 -6.88 -7.33
N ILE A 35 6.47 -5.82 -6.95
CA ILE A 35 5.95 -4.67 -6.21
C ILE A 35 6.06 -3.42 -7.07
N LEU A 36 5.04 -2.57 -6.98
CA LEU A 36 5.02 -1.19 -7.43
C LEU A 36 4.76 -0.30 -6.21
N HIS A 37 5.58 0.72 -5.98
CA HIS A 37 5.35 1.68 -4.90
C HIS A 37 4.66 2.93 -5.45
N GLU A 38 3.61 3.41 -4.77
CA GLU A 38 3.00 4.71 -5.07
C GLU A 38 4.03 5.84 -4.95
N ASP A 39 4.96 5.72 -4.00
CA ASP A 39 6.03 6.68 -3.75
C ASP A 39 6.99 6.83 -4.96
N ASP A 40 7.05 5.86 -5.89
CA ASP A 40 7.82 6.01 -7.14
C ASP A 40 7.20 7.05 -8.10
N PHE A 41 5.98 7.52 -7.80
CA PHE A 41 5.22 8.49 -8.58
C PHE A 41 5.11 9.86 -7.90
N TYR A 42 5.92 10.16 -6.89
CA TYR A 42 6.05 11.55 -6.42
C TYR A 42 6.45 12.48 -7.57
N LYS A 43 5.94 13.71 -7.53
CA LYS A 43 6.42 14.79 -8.38
C LYS A 43 7.81 15.25 -7.94
N THR A 44 8.40 16.16 -8.72
CA THR A 44 9.67 16.78 -8.34
C THR A 44 9.50 17.63 -7.07
N ASP A 45 10.58 17.82 -6.31
CA ASP A 45 10.57 18.56 -5.05
C ASP A 45 9.98 19.98 -5.23
N ALA A 46 10.23 20.61 -6.39
CA ALA A 46 9.69 21.93 -6.74
C ALA A 46 8.17 21.95 -7.01
N GLU A 47 7.57 20.80 -7.31
CA GLU A 47 6.14 20.64 -7.62
C GLU A 47 5.33 20.10 -6.43
N ILE A 48 5.99 19.78 -5.31
CA ILE A 48 5.32 19.37 -4.08
C ILE A 48 4.54 20.57 -3.52
N PRO A 49 3.24 20.41 -3.23
CA PRO A 49 2.41 21.50 -2.73
C PRO A 49 2.88 21.98 -1.36
N ILE A 50 2.66 23.26 -1.07
CA ILE A 50 2.94 23.85 0.25
C ILE A 50 1.65 23.88 1.06
N ASN A 51 1.68 23.25 2.22
CA ASN A 51 0.60 23.31 3.21
C ASN A 51 0.75 24.58 4.06
N HIS A 52 0.01 25.61 3.68
CA HIS A 52 -0.02 26.90 4.35
C HIS A 52 -0.61 26.83 5.76
N GLU A 53 -1.56 25.93 6.01
CA GLU A 53 -2.19 25.75 7.32
C GLU A 53 -1.25 25.06 8.32
N ALA A 54 -0.34 24.21 7.84
CA ALA A 54 0.69 23.54 8.62
C ALA A 54 1.94 24.41 8.89
N GLY A 55 1.94 25.67 8.47
CA GLY A 55 3.04 26.61 8.64
C GLY A 55 4.02 26.64 7.47
N ASP A 56 3.49 26.65 6.24
CA ASP A 56 4.22 26.75 4.99
C ASP A 56 5.25 25.63 4.77
N VAL A 57 4.83 24.38 4.98
CA VAL A 57 5.68 23.19 4.82
C VAL A 57 5.31 22.42 3.56
N ALA A 58 6.25 21.73 2.91
CA ALA A 58 5.95 20.86 1.78
C ALA A 58 5.08 19.67 2.22
N ASP A 59 3.99 19.41 1.50
CA ASP A 59 3.03 18.35 1.78
C ASP A 59 3.25 17.17 0.86
N TRP A 60 4.03 16.21 1.35
CA TRP A 60 4.31 14.95 0.65
C TRP A 60 3.19 13.93 0.85
N ASP A 61 2.35 14.08 1.87
CA ASP A 61 1.35 13.09 2.24
C ASP A 61 -0.04 13.52 1.69
N CYS A 62 -0.12 14.00 0.45
CA CYS A 62 -1.35 14.41 -0.22
C CYS A 62 -1.43 13.94 -1.68
N VAL A 63 -2.64 13.92 -2.25
CA VAL A 63 -2.87 13.43 -3.61
C VAL A 63 -2.16 14.27 -4.66
N GLU A 64 -2.05 15.58 -4.44
CA GLU A 64 -1.40 16.52 -5.35
C GLU A 64 0.11 16.33 -5.42
N ALA A 65 0.73 15.64 -4.46
CA ALA A 65 2.14 15.27 -4.50
C ALA A 65 2.44 14.13 -5.49
N ILE A 66 1.43 13.38 -5.92
CA ILE A 66 1.56 12.21 -6.79
C ILE A 66 1.22 12.54 -8.25
N ASP A 67 2.00 12.03 -9.19
CA ASP A 67 1.68 11.99 -10.62
C ASP A 67 0.65 10.88 -10.89
N LEU A 68 -0.63 11.17 -10.58
CA LEU A 68 -1.72 10.22 -10.77
C LEU A 68 -1.88 9.73 -12.22
N PRO A 69 -1.78 10.58 -13.26
CA PRO A 69 -1.85 10.10 -14.64
C PRO A 69 -0.82 9.01 -14.95
N LYS A 70 0.45 9.22 -14.54
CA LYS A 70 1.51 8.24 -14.75
C LYS A 70 1.32 6.97 -13.92
N PHE A 71 0.81 7.12 -12.70
CA PHE A 71 0.49 5.99 -11.84
C PHE A 71 -0.64 5.13 -12.44
N GLU A 72 -1.71 5.75 -12.89
CA GLU A 72 -2.83 5.09 -13.56
C GLU A 72 -2.38 4.40 -14.86
N GLU A 73 -1.57 5.07 -15.68
CA GLU A 73 -0.98 4.49 -16.90
C GLU A 73 -0.18 3.22 -16.58
N SER A 74 0.63 3.26 -15.51
CA SER A 74 1.43 2.11 -15.06
C SER A 74 0.57 0.93 -14.62
N LEU A 75 -0.51 1.18 -13.87
CA LEU A 75 -1.46 0.14 -13.47
C LEU A 75 -2.19 -0.46 -14.68
N ARG A 76 -2.61 0.38 -15.64
CA ARG A 76 -3.24 -0.09 -16.89
C ARG A 76 -2.26 -0.89 -17.76
N HIS A 77 -0.98 -0.50 -17.78
CA HIS A 77 0.07 -1.25 -18.44
C HIS A 77 0.24 -2.64 -17.81
N ILE A 78 0.40 -2.71 -16.49
CA ILE A 78 0.49 -3.96 -15.73
C ILE A 78 -0.70 -4.86 -16.03
N ARG A 79 -1.90 -4.27 -16.06
CA ARG A 79 -3.13 -5.00 -16.36
C ARG A 79 -3.12 -5.69 -17.72
N LYS A 80 -2.60 -4.97 -18.72
CA LYS A 80 -2.53 -5.39 -20.11
C LYS A 80 -1.36 -6.33 -20.40
N VAL A 81 -0.22 -6.14 -19.74
CA VAL A 81 1.04 -6.82 -20.08
C VAL A 81 1.40 -7.92 -19.08
N GLY A 82 0.98 -7.81 -17.82
CA GLY A 82 1.33 -8.73 -16.75
C GLY A 82 2.65 -8.41 -16.04
N MET A 83 3.30 -7.30 -16.41
CA MET A 83 4.61 -6.87 -15.93
C MET A 83 4.65 -5.36 -15.71
N PRO A 84 5.54 -4.83 -14.87
CA PRO A 84 5.71 -3.39 -14.72
C PRO A 84 6.22 -2.75 -16.02
N PRO A 85 5.96 -1.45 -16.25
CA PRO A 85 6.58 -0.72 -17.35
C PRO A 85 8.11 -0.84 -17.30
N PRO A 86 8.79 -1.09 -18.43
CA PRO A 86 10.23 -1.40 -18.45
C PRO A 86 11.14 -0.24 -18.02
N ASP A 87 10.63 0.99 -18.10
CA ASP A 87 11.29 2.24 -17.73
C ASP A 87 11.08 2.63 -16.26
N LEU A 88 10.21 1.90 -15.55
CA LEU A 88 9.95 2.15 -14.15
C LEU A 88 11.04 1.50 -13.28
N ILE A 89 11.88 2.35 -12.66
CA ILE A 89 12.90 1.93 -11.72
C ILE A 89 12.45 2.32 -10.31
N SER A 90 12.12 1.31 -9.49
CA SER A 90 11.74 1.53 -8.10
C SER A 90 12.90 2.14 -7.31
N LYS A 91 12.65 3.30 -6.71
CA LYS A 91 13.56 3.95 -5.76
C LYS A 91 13.36 3.37 -4.36
N GLU A 92 12.12 3.02 -4.03
CA GLU A 92 11.73 2.49 -2.74
C GLU A 92 12.26 1.10 -2.42
N ASP A 93 12.53 0.27 -3.43
CA ASP A 93 13.16 -1.05 -3.21
C ASP A 93 14.54 -0.94 -2.55
N LYS A 94 15.17 0.24 -2.57
CA LYS A 94 16.48 0.50 -1.94
C LYS A 94 16.38 0.87 -0.46
N ASN A 95 15.19 1.19 0.05
CA ASN A 95 15.01 1.58 1.44
C ASN A 95 15.05 0.35 2.37
N ASP A 96 15.77 0.49 3.49
CA ASP A 96 15.90 -0.55 4.52
C ASP A 96 14.58 -0.66 5.31
N VAL A 97 14.06 -1.87 5.48
CA VAL A 97 12.83 -2.13 6.26
C VAL A 97 13.14 -2.41 7.72
N GLY A 98 14.41 -2.39 8.11
CA GLY A 98 14.85 -2.82 9.43
C GLY A 98 14.58 -4.30 9.67
N LYS A 99 14.88 -4.76 10.88
CA LYS A 99 14.63 -6.16 11.27
C LYS A 99 13.14 -6.35 11.50
N VAL A 100 12.49 -7.13 10.64
CA VAL A 100 11.08 -7.48 10.80
C VAL A 100 10.98 -8.70 11.71
N ASP A 101 10.22 -8.57 12.80
CA ASP A 101 9.93 -9.70 13.69
C ASP A 101 8.76 -10.51 13.12
N VAL A 102 9.09 -11.52 12.31
CA VAL A 102 8.14 -12.51 11.77
C VAL A 102 8.66 -13.90 12.09
N ASP A 103 7.76 -14.79 12.49
CA ASP A 103 8.08 -16.20 12.69
C ASP A 103 8.55 -16.84 11.36
N ALA A 104 9.83 -17.21 11.30
CA ALA A 104 10.44 -17.81 10.12
C ALA A 104 9.74 -19.12 9.71
N SER A 105 9.24 -19.91 10.67
CA SER A 105 8.51 -21.14 10.38
C SER A 105 7.19 -20.89 9.67
N VAL A 106 6.53 -19.75 9.98
CA VAL A 106 5.33 -19.30 9.25
C VAL A 106 5.69 -18.91 7.84
N ILE A 107 6.79 -18.16 7.63
CA ILE A 107 7.23 -17.78 6.28
C ILE A 107 7.50 -19.03 5.42
N ASP A 108 8.21 -20.02 5.97
CA ASP A 108 8.55 -21.25 5.25
C ASP A 108 7.30 -22.09 4.90
N ASP A 109 6.36 -22.23 5.83
CA ASP A 109 5.08 -22.90 5.58
C ASP A 109 4.25 -22.19 4.51
N LEU A 110 4.17 -20.85 4.56
CA LEU A 110 3.44 -20.07 3.57
C LEU A 110 4.09 -20.13 2.19
N LYS A 111 5.43 -20.09 2.11
CA LYS A 111 6.20 -20.30 0.87
C LYS A 111 5.92 -21.67 0.26
N TRP A 112 5.99 -22.72 1.08
CA TRP A 112 5.69 -24.08 0.63
C TRP A 112 4.28 -24.19 0.07
N LYS A 113 3.27 -23.65 0.77
CA LYS A 113 1.87 -23.63 0.32
C LYS A 113 1.69 -22.81 -0.96
N ALA A 114 2.36 -21.66 -1.08
CA ALA A 114 2.30 -20.81 -2.27
C ALA A 114 2.97 -21.44 -3.50
N GLY A 115 3.90 -22.38 -3.31
CA GLY A 115 4.56 -23.10 -4.40
C GLY A 115 3.59 -23.76 -5.39
N ARG A 116 2.37 -24.11 -4.96
CA ARG A 116 1.32 -24.64 -5.86
C ARG A 116 0.98 -23.70 -7.02
N TRP A 117 1.10 -22.39 -6.82
CA TRP A 117 0.77 -21.37 -7.82
C TRP A 117 1.77 -21.31 -8.98
N MET A 118 2.97 -21.89 -8.83
CA MET A 118 3.91 -22.03 -9.95
C MET A 118 3.40 -22.97 -11.05
N PHE A 119 2.50 -23.90 -10.69
CA PHE A 119 2.04 -24.97 -11.57
C PHE A 119 0.57 -24.83 -11.98
N GLN A 120 -0.09 -23.74 -11.56
CA GLN A 120 -1.45 -23.43 -11.94
C GLN A 120 -1.46 -22.30 -12.97
N ASP A 121 -2.47 -22.28 -13.84
CA ASP A 121 -2.66 -21.23 -14.84
C ASP A 121 -3.25 -19.97 -14.18
N VAL A 122 -2.41 -19.30 -13.37
CA VAL A 122 -2.73 -18.03 -12.73
C VAL A 122 -1.79 -16.94 -13.25
N PRO A 123 -2.31 -15.71 -13.47
CA PRO A 123 -1.47 -14.60 -13.91
C PRO A 123 -0.51 -14.16 -12.79
N PRO A 124 0.57 -13.42 -13.13
CA PRO A 124 1.43 -12.76 -12.16
C PRO A 124 0.66 -11.89 -11.16
N VAL A 125 1.22 -11.74 -9.96
CA VAL A 125 0.69 -10.85 -8.93
C VAL A 125 1.48 -9.55 -8.91
N ALA A 126 0.77 -8.43 -9.05
CA ALA A 126 1.32 -7.09 -8.88
C ALA A 126 0.84 -6.52 -7.55
N ILE A 127 1.76 -6.37 -6.59
CA ILE A 127 1.48 -5.73 -5.30
C ILE A 127 1.73 -4.24 -5.42
N ILE A 128 0.73 -3.43 -5.10
CA ILE A 128 0.77 -1.97 -5.15
C ILE A 128 0.80 -1.46 -3.72
N ASP A 129 1.93 -0.92 -3.29
CA ASP A 129 2.16 -0.40 -1.94
C ASP A 129 2.01 1.13 -1.95
N GLY A 130 0.99 1.67 -1.28
CA GLY A 130 0.70 3.11 -1.31
C GLY A 130 -0.17 3.60 -0.17
N PHE A 131 -0.03 4.85 0.25
CA PHE A 131 -0.73 5.41 1.40
C PHE A 131 -2.11 6.00 1.07
N LEU A 132 -2.41 6.32 -0.21
CA LEU A 132 -3.67 6.99 -0.60
C LEU A 132 -4.65 6.13 -1.38
N MET A 133 -4.33 4.86 -1.66
CA MET A 133 -4.99 4.04 -2.69
C MET A 133 -6.52 3.94 -2.63
N TYR A 134 -7.16 4.21 -1.48
CA TYR A 134 -8.60 4.10 -1.30
C TYR A 134 -9.32 5.41 -0.98
N SER A 135 -8.65 6.55 -1.12
CA SER A 135 -9.29 7.86 -0.99
C SER A 135 -10.41 8.08 -2.02
N GLU A 136 -11.27 9.07 -1.78
CA GLU A 136 -12.33 9.43 -2.74
C GLU A 136 -11.75 9.91 -4.08
N ASP A 137 -10.64 10.63 -4.05
CA ASP A 137 -9.91 11.12 -5.23
C ASP A 137 -9.29 9.98 -6.07
N MET A 138 -9.11 8.80 -5.49
CA MET A 138 -8.53 7.62 -6.14
C MET A 138 -9.59 6.70 -6.77
N THR A 139 -10.82 7.16 -7.01
CA THR A 139 -11.93 6.28 -7.46
C THR A 139 -11.60 5.45 -8.70
N GLU A 140 -11.04 6.05 -9.74
CA GLU A 140 -10.67 5.32 -10.98
C GLU A 140 -9.53 4.33 -10.76
N ILE A 141 -8.48 4.76 -10.04
CA ILE A 141 -7.32 3.92 -9.67
C ILE A 141 -7.76 2.73 -8.81
N ARG A 142 -8.64 2.96 -7.84
CA ARG A 142 -9.24 1.94 -6.97
C ARG A 142 -10.00 0.89 -7.78
N GLY A 143 -10.63 1.29 -8.89
CA GLY A 143 -11.26 0.39 -9.85
C GLY A 143 -10.30 -0.58 -10.55
N LEU A 144 -9.00 -0.29 -10.56
CA LEU A 144 -7.97 -1.13 -11.16
C LEU A 144 -7.45 -2.23 -10.23
N PHE A 145 -7.82 -2.27 -8.94
CA PHE A 145 -7.38 -3.32 -8.00
C PHE A 145 -8.38 -4.49 -7.90
N ASP A 146 -7.90 -5.72 -8.03
CA ASP A 146 -8.71 -6.93 -7.80
C ASP A 146 -8.85 -7.25 -6.31
N VAL A 147 -7.77 -7.04 -5.57
CA VAL A 147 -7.71 -7.23 -4.11
C VAL A 147 -7.32 -5.91 -3.48
N LYS A 148 -8.05 -5.53 -2.42
CA LYS A 148 -7.84 -4.27 -1.72
C LYS A 148 -7.64 -4.56 -0.23
N LEU A 149 -6.45 -4.29 0.30
CA LEU A 149 -6.10 -4.51 1.70
C LEU A 149 -5.82 -3.16 2.37
N LEU A 150 -6.54 -2.83 3.44
CA LEU A 150 -6.31 -1.62 4.24
C LEU A 150 -5.72 -2.00 5.60
N LEU A 151 -4.48 -1.60 5.84
CA LEU A 151 -3.82 -1.66 7.13
C LEU A 151 -4.23 -0.46 7.96
N LYS A 152 -4.48 -0.68 9.25
CA LYS A 152 -4.66 0.38 10.23
C LYS A 152 -3.44 0.46 11.16
N THR A 153 -3.24 1.61 11.76
CA THR A 153 -2.37 1.82 12.92
C THR A 153 -2.95 2.98 13.72
N ASP A 154 -2.72 2.99 15.02
CA ASP A 154 -3.06 4.13 15.86
C ASP A 154 -2.08 5.29 15.66
N PHE A 155 -2.53 6.48 16.03
CA PHE A 155 -1.80 7.74 15.91
C PHE A 155 -0.43 7.66 16.57
N ALA A 156 -0.37 7.15 17.80
CA ALA A 156 0.84 7.13 18.61
C ALA A 156 1.91 6.22 18.00
N THR A 157 1.51 5.03 17.56
CA THR A 157 2.39 4.06 16.90
C THR A 157 2.87 4.57 15.55
N GLY A 158 1.99 5.14 14.73
CA GLY A 158 2.35 5.71 13.44
C GLY A 158 3.35 6.86 13.59
N LYS A 159 3.08 7.77 14.53
CA LYS A 159 3.97 8.90 14.88
C LYS A 159 5.35 8.41 15.30
N ALA A 160 5.42 7.53 16.29
CA ALA A 160 6.69 7.03 16.83
C ALA A 160 7.54 6.37 15.73
N ARG A 161 6.91 5.63 14.81
CA ARG A 161 7.61 5.00 13.69
C ARG A 161 8.05 6.00 12.62
N ARG A 162 7.23 7.02 12.30
CA ARG A 162 7.59 8.08 11.34
C ARG A 162 8.76 8.91 11.86
N GLU A 163 8.69 9.37 13.11
CA GLU A 163 9.75 10.18 13.74
C GLU A 163 11.07 9.43 13.95
N ALA A 164 11.03 8.09 13.96
CA ALA A 164 12.23 7.25 14.04
C ALA A 164 12.98 7.09 12.70
N ARG A 165 12.42 7.58 11.58
CA ARG A 165 13.07 7.52 10.27
C ARG A 165 14.13 8.61 10.16
N SER A 166 15.29 8.28 9.60
CA SER A 166 16.41 9.22 9.44
C SER A 166 16.19 10.32 8.39
N GLY A 167 15.11 10.24 7.61
CA GLY A 167 14.80 11.08 6.45
C GLY A 167 14.44 10.25 5.22
N TYR A 168 14.18 10.91 4.09
CA TYR A 168 13.68 10.36 2.84
C TYR A 168 14.54 10.78 1.66
N VAL A 169 14.80 9.86 0.75
CA VAL A 169 15.41 10.19 -0.55
C VAL A 169 14.30 10.69 -1.47
N THR A 170 14.44 11.92 -1.99
CA THR A 170 13.49 12.49 -2.94
C THR A 170 13.99 12.32 -4.38
N ILE A 171 13.27 12.88 -5.36
CA ILE A 171 13.73 12.87 -6.75
C ILE A 171 14.98 13.73 -6.91
N GLU A 172 15.03 14.87 -6.21
CA GLU A 172 16.08 15.88 -6.42
C GLU A 172 17.03 16.02 -5.22
N GLY A 173 16.83 15.27 -4.14
CA GLY A 173 17.71 15.32 -2.97
C GLY A 173 17.26 14.48 -1.79
N TRP A 174 17.10 15.14 -0.64
CA TRP A 174 16.84 14.54 0.65
C TRP A 174 15.84 15.39 1.43
N TRP A 175 14.84 14.73 2.01
CA TRP A 175 13.82 15.36 2.84
C TRP A 175 13.91 14.84 4.28
N GLU A 176 13.78 15.74 5.25
CA GLU A 176 13.62 15.39 6.66
C GLU A 176 12.37 16.08 7.17
N ASP A 177 11.49 15.33 7.83
CA ASP A 177 10.24 15.86 8.34
C ASP A 177 10.52 16.98 9.35
N PRO A 178 9.94 18.19 9.18
CA PRO A 178 10.08 19.25 10.17
C PRO A 178 9.36 18.86 11.47
N LYS A 179 9.72 19.53 12.57
CA LYS A 179 9.11 19.26 13.88
C LYS A 179 7.58 19.39 13.84
N GLY A 180 6.90 18.31 14.20
CA GLY A 180 5.44 18.23 14.25
C GLY A 180 4.79 17.92 12.90
N TYR A 181 5.55 17.46 11.90
CA TYR A 181 5.02 17.11 10.58
C TYR A 181 3.91 16.06 10.64
N TRP A 182 4.04 15.08 11.53
CA TRP A 182 3.03 14.03 11.70
C TRP A 182 1.66 14.62 12.07
N GLU A 183 1.63 15.49 13.08
CA GLU A 183 0.39 16.06 13.61
C GLU A 183 -0.20 17.13 12.72
N LYS A 184 0.64 17.82 11.95
CA LYS A 184 0.23 18.95 11.12
C LYS A 184 -0.09 18.58 9.68
N VAL A 185 0.48 17.48 9.17
CA VAL A 185 0.39 17.09 7.75
C VAL A 185 -0.05 15.64 7.61
N VAL A 186 0.79 14.68 8.01
CA VAL A 186 0.59 13.25 7.72
C VAL A 186 -0.74 12.73 8.24
N TRP A 187 -1.02 12.95 9.53
CA TRP A 187 -2.25 12.44 10.15
C TRP A 187 -3.50 13.19 9.69
N PRO A 188 -3.53 14.54 9.64
CA PRO A 188 -4.66 15.27 9.07
C PRO A 188 -5.02 14.86 7.64
N ASN A 189 -4.04 14.66 6.76
CA ASN A 189 -4.31 14.19 5.39
C ASN A 189 -4.84 12.76 5.37
N TYR A 190 -4.27 11.85 6.17
CA TYR A 190 -4.83 10.51 6.30
C TYR A 190 -6.30 10.52 6.74
N VAL A 191 -6.63 11.34 7.76
CA VAL A 191 -8.02 11.52 8.22
C VAL A 191 -8.89 12.07 7.10
N LYS A 192 -8.48 13.17 6.44
CA LYS A 192 -9.20 13.77 5.31
C LYS A 192 -9.53 12.73 4.25
N ASP A 193 -8.56 11.92 3.86
CA ASP A 193 -8.67 11.02 2.71
C ASP A 193 -9.41 9.72 3.02
N HIS A 194 -9.52 9.33 4.30
CA HIS A 194 -10.05 8.01 4.69
C HIS A 194 -11.24 8.06 5.65
N ALA A 195 -11.54 9.20 6.30
CA ALA A 195 -12.58 9.31 7.33
C ALA A 195 -13.94 8.77 6.88
N PHE A 196 -14.29 8.90 5.59
CA PHE A 196 -15.56 8.41 5.06
C PHE A 196 -15.77 6.89 5.21
N MET A 197 -14.69 6.11 5.35
CA MET A 197 -14.73 4.67 5.61
C MET A 197 -14.93 4.31 7.09
N PHE A 198 -14.94 5.28 7.99
CA PHE A 198 -14.99 5.06 9.44
C PHE A 198 -16.21 5.73 10.08
N LYS A 199 -16.69 5.14 11.18
CA LYS A 199 -17.83 5.70 11.93
C LYS A 199 -17.41 7.03 12.55
N ASP A 200 -18.28 8.03 12.44
CA ASP A 200 -18.05 9.39 12.95
C ASP A 200 -16.77 10.08 12.42
N GLY A 201 -16.16 9.55 11.36
CA GLY A 201 -14.88 10.02 10.82
C GLY A 201 -13.65 9.63 11.65
N ASP A 202 -13.80 8.74 12.64
CA ASP A 202 -12.70 8.30 13.50
C ASP A 202 -11.90 7.15 12.85
N VAL A 203 -10.77 7.50 12.22
CA VAL A 203 -9.88 6.54 11.52
C VAL A 203 -9.22 5.50 12.45
N GLU A 204 -9.20 5.73 13.76
CA GLU A 204 -8.72 4.73 14.73
C GLU A 204 -9.85 3.78 15.13
N GLY A 205 -11.11 4.25 15.06
CA GLY A 205 -12.32 3.56 15.47
C GLY A 205 -12.84 2.51 14.49
N GLU A 206 -14.13 2.21 14.63
CA GLU A 206 -14.82 1.19 13.84
C GLU A 206 -15.03 1.63 12.40
N VAL A 207 -14.87 0.69 11.46
CA VAL A 207 -15.17 0.94 10.05
C VAL A 207 -16.68 0.97 9.80
N ARG A 208 -17.08 1.73 8.79
CA ARG A 208 -18.41 1.66 8.20
C ARG A 208 -18.49 0.44 7.28
N GLN A 209 -19.06 -0.64 7.82
CA GLN A 209 -19.10 -1.94 7.13
C GLN A 209 -19.77 -1.86 5.75
N ASP A 210 -20.84 -1.08 5.64
CA ASP A 210 -21.54 -0.79 4.38
C ASP A 210 -20.61 -0.19 3.31
N VAL A 211 -19.79 0.78 3.70
CA VAL A 211 -18.86 1.48 2.78
C VAL A 211 -17.72 0.56 2.36
N VAL A 212 -17.07 -0.11 3.32
CA VAL A 212 -15.92 -0.98 2.99
C VAL A 212 -16.34 -2.21 2.17
N ASP A 213 -17.57 -2.72 2.38
CA ASP A 213 -18.14 -3.80 1.57
C ASP A 213 -18.46 -3.32 0.15
N GLU A 214 -19.07 -2.14 0.01
CA GLU A 214 -19.34 -1.52 -1.31
C GLU A 214 -18.05 -1.32 -2.11
N LEU A 215 -16.99 -0.85 -1.46
CA LEU A 215 -15.67 -0.67 -2.07
C LEU A 215 -14.89 -1.97 -2.25
N ASN A 216 -15.37 -3.08 -1.68
CA ASN A 216 -14.67 -4.35 -1.56
C ASN A 216 -13.24 -4.20 -0.97
N VAL A 217 -13.10 -3.38 0.06
CA VAL A 217 -11.86 -3.18 0.81
C VAL A 217 -11.83 -4.15 2.00
N LYS A 218 -10.78 -4.96 2.10
CA LYS A 218 -10.54 -5.85 3.24
C LYS A 218 -9.72 -5.12 4.28
N ILE A 219 -10.35 -4.86 5.43
CA ILE A 219 -9.71 -4.24 6.58
C ILE A 219 -8.89 -5.29 7.33
N MET A 220 -7.67 -4.95 7.73
CA MET A 220 -6.87 -5.84 8.56
C MET A 220 -7.62 -6.19 9.86
N PRO A 221 -7.53 -7.43 10.37
CA PRO A 221 -8.14 -7.80 11.65
C PRO A 221 -7.47 -7.05 12.82
N GLU A 222 -8.23 -6.73 13.87
CA GLU A 222 -7.70 -6.05 15.07
C GLU A 222 -6.51 -6.80 15.68
N GLY A 223 -6.58 -8.13 15.75
CA GLY A 223 -5.49 -8.98 16.28
C GLY A 223 -4.22 -9.02 15.41
N ALA A 224 -4.23 -8.39 14.23
CA ALA A 224 -3.05 -8.23 13.38
C ALA A 224 -2.35 -6.87 13.59
N GLN A 225 -2.95 -5.94 14.34
CA GLN A 225 -2.31 -4.65 14.64
C GLN A 225 -1.07 -4.88 15.51
N GLY A 226 0.09 -4.49 15.00
CA GLY A 226 1.36 -4.68 15.69
C GLY A 226 1.92 -6.11 15.65
N ASP A 227 1.21 -7.07 15.05
CA ASP A 227 1.68 -8.44 14.83
C ASP A 227 1.82 -8.71 13.33
N MET A 228 3.05 -8.57 12.83
CA MET A 228 3.35 -8.81 11.42
C MET A 228 3.12 -10.27 11.00
N THR A 229 3.22 -11.24 11.91
CA THR A 229 2.95 -12.65 11.62
C THR A 229 1.46 -12.89 11.39
N ALA A 230 0.61 -12.33 12.26
CA ALA A 230 -0.84 -12.39 12.10
C ALA A 230 -1.31 -11.64 10.84
N LEU A 231 -0.75 -10.44 10.59
CA LEU A 231 -1.03 -9.65 9.40
C LEU A 231 -0.67 -10.41 8.11
N LEU A 232 0.51 -11.02 8.08
CA LEU A 232 0.96 -11.82 6.94
C LEU A 232 0.04 -13.02 6.67
N LYS A 233 -0.35 -13.76 7.71
CA LYS A 233 -1.28 -14.90 7.57
C LYS A 233 -2.63 -14.47 6.99
N TRP A 234 -3.17 -13.35 7.46
CA TRP A 234 -4.41 -12.79 6.94
C TRP A 234 -4.28 -12.39 5.47
N ALA A 235 -3.28 -11.58 5.12
CA ALA A 235 -3.09 -11.11 3.76
C ALA A 235 -2.83 -12.27 2.78
N TYR A 236 -2.05 -13.27 3.21
CA TYR A 236 -1.82 -14.51 2.47
C TYR A 236 -3.14 -15.23 2.16
N ALA A 237 -4.03 -15.35 3.14
CA ALA A 237 -5.31 -16.01 2.96
C ALA A 237 -6.20 -15.27 1.95
N VAL A 238 -6.28 -13.93 2.06
CA VAL A 238 -7.06 -13.10 1.12
C VAL A 238 -6.52 -13.24 -0.31
N LEU A 239 -5.20 -13.13 -0.51
CA LEU A 239 -4.59 -13.26 -1.84
C LEU A 239 -4.73 -14.69 -2.39
N SER A 240 -4.57 -15.71 -1.55
CA SER A 240 -4.77 -17.11 -1.96
C SER A 240 -6.20 -17.34 -2.46
N SER A 241 -7.21 -16.83 -1.76
CA SER A 241 -8.60 -16.94 -2.22
C SER A 241 -8.86 -16.21 -3.54
N ALA A 242 -8.22 -15.05 -3.76
CA ALA A 242 -8.31 -14.33 -5.03
C ALA A 242 -7.68 -15.13 -6.19
N LEU A 243 -6.53 -15.75 -5.96
CA LEU A 243 -5.87 -16.64 -6.91
C LEU A 243 -6.71 -17.89 -7.20
N GLU A 244 -7.34 -18.50 -6.18
CA GLU A 244 -8.23 -19.67 -6.35
C GLU A 244 -9.44 -19.34 -7.23
N ALA A 245 -10.04 -18.16 -7.00
CA ALA A 245 -11.15 -17.67 -7.82
C ALA A 245 -10.74 -17.36 -9.28
N ARG A 246 -9.43 -17.23 -9.55
CA ARG A 246 -8.88 -17.02 -10.89
C ARG A 246 -8.54 -18.34 -11.58
N SER A 247 -7.98 -19.30 -10.85
CA SER A 247 -7.65 -20.64 -11.38
C SER A 247 -8.87 -21.49 -11.72
N GLY A 248 -10.03 -21.19 -11.12
CA GLY A 248 -11.29 -21.90 -11.37
C GLY A 248 -12.12 -21.37 -12.54
N ARG A 249 -11.62 -20.39 -13.31
CA ARG A 249 -12.26 -19.84 -14.52
C ARG A 249 -11.61 -20.38 -15.77
#